data_AF-A0A831SKH6-F1
#
_entry.id   AF-A0A831SKH6-F1
#
_cell.length_a   1.000
_cell.length_b   1.000
_cell.length_c   1.000
_cell.angle_alpha   90.00
_cell.angle_beta   90.00
_cell.angle_gamma   90.00
#
_symmetry.space_group_name_H-M   'P 1'
#
loop_
_entity.id
_entity.type
_entity.pdbx_description
1 polymer ?
#
loop_
_entity_poly.entity_id
_entity_poly.type
_entity_poly.pdbx_seq_one_letter_code
_entity_poly.pdbx_strand_id
1 'polypeptide(L)'
;YMDVHMPYVPPNRFLEELSLKKYSHIKKIWMGKKIDDVEMREKIKDEEMSDYINLYDGCIRYTDWVLNGLIKRVEKSYLDTLFVITADHGEEFREHGGLSHLEKLYDELLHVPLIFYGKDVESSRVEKPISLLSLVPTIFHFLGLQENEWLQGKNVFEAEKFVISEAWKDERITAYRDNEWKFIFSDGKKEFYNLKDDAMEQKNLYGKREYKEKYGEFEKIINNHIKMLEEERRKRKTWLQKEKIKKAMKKIRA
;
A
#
# COMPACT_ATOMS: atom_id res chain seq x y z
N TYR A 1 -1.95 0.97 13.30
CA TYR A 1 -0.85 0.85 14.28
C TYR A 1 0.33 1.57 13.67
N MET A 2 0.97 2.52 14.37
CA MET A 2 1.87 3.49 13.74
C MET A 2 3.36 3.19 13.96
N ASP A 3 3.71 2.21 14.78
CA ASP A 3 5.11 2.02 15.21
C ASP A 3 6.07 1.60 14.09
N VAL A 4 5.56 1.07 12.98
CA VAL A 4 6.35 0.71 11.77
C VAL A 4 6.52 1.91 10.83
N HIS A 5 5.83 3.03 11.09
CA HIS A 5 6.04 4.30 10.39
C HIS A 5 7.14 5.11 11.09
N MET A 6 7.80 6.02 10.35
CA MET A 6 8.75 6.95 10.95
C MET A 6 8.11 7.82 12.06
N PRO A 7 8.82 8.16 13.15
CA PRO A 7 10.18 7.76 13.47
C PRO A 7 10.27 6.31 13.99
N TYR A 8 11.28 5.55 13.55
CA TYR A 8 11.50 4.17 14.01
C TYR A 8 12.14 4.13 15.41
N VAL A 9 11.34 3.86 16.44
CA VAL A 9 11.80 3.90 17.85
C VAL A 9 11.43 2.62 18.61
N PRO A 10 11.86 1.43 18.13
CA PRO A 10 11.52 0.18 18.82
C PRO A 10 12.22 0.07 20.18
N PRO A 11 11.63 -0.56 21.20
CA PRO A 11 12.34 -0.92 22.42
C PRO A 11 13.56 -1.81 22.11
N ASN A 12 14.70 -1.56 22.79
CA ASN A 12 15.96 -2.25 22.47
C ASN A 12 15.89 -3.77 22.64
N ARG A 13 14.99 -4.27 23.50
CA ARG A 13 14.72 -5.71 23.63
C ARG A 13 14.40 -6.35 22.28
N PHE A 14 13.63 -5.69 21.41
CA PHE A 14 13.26 -6.27 20.11
C PHE A 14 14.41 -6.23 19.09
N LEU A 15 15.33 -5.27 19.23
CA LEU A 15 16.60 -5.29 18.49
C LEU A 15 17.49 -6.45 18.96
N GLU A 16 17.56 -6.69 20.28
CA GLU A 16 18.32 -7.81 20.85
C GLU A 16 17.78 -9.17 20.40
N GLU A 17 16.46 -9.36 20.37
CA GLU A 17 15.82 -10.59 19.89
C GLU A 17 16.16 -10.91 18.42
N LEU A 18 16.43 -9.88 17.62
CA LEU A 18 16.87 -9.99 16.22
C LEU A 18 18.40 -10.01 16.06
N SER A 19 19.16 -10.02 17.16
CA SER A 19 20.63 -9.89 17.14
C SER A 19 21.13 -8.61 16.45
N LEU A 20 20.34 -7.53 16.49
CA LEU A 20 20.66 -6.25 15.88
C LEU A 20 21.35 -5.30 16.86
N LYS A 21 22.05 -4.32 16.28
CA LYS A 21 22.70 -3.24 17.04
C LYS A 21 21.67 -2.47 17.86
N LYS A 22 22.05 -2.13 19.10
CA LYS A 22 21.24 -1.28 19.98
C LYS A 22 21.57 0.19 19.80
N TYR A 23 20.57 1.04 20.05
CA TYR A 23 20.71 2.49 20.00
C TYR A 23 20.16 3.11 21.29
N SER A 24 20.76 4.22 21.71
CA SER A 24 20.15 5.02 22.78
C SER A 24 18.82 5.61 22.30
N HIS A 25 17.90 5.89 23.24
CA HIS A 25 16.60 6.48 22.88
C HIS A 25 16.77 7.81 22.14
N ILE A 26 17.67 8.68 22.61
CA ILE A 26 17.99 9.97 21.97
C ILE A 26 18.49 9.78 20.53
N LYS A 27 19.34 8.77 20.27
CA LYS A 27 19.83 8.49 18.92
C LYS A 27 18.71 8.10 17.96
N LYS A 28 17.76 7.26 18.41
CA LYS A 28 16.59 6.86 17.61
C LYS A 28 15.70 8.05 17.26
N ILE A 29 15.41 8.91 18.24
CA ILE A 29 14.64 10.15 18.00
C ILE A 29 15.36 11.07 17.00
N TRP A 30 16.68 11.21 17.11
CA TRP A 30 17.45 12.02 16.19
C TRP A 30 17.47 11.45 14.76
N MET A 31 17.58 10.13 14.60
CA MET A 31 17.44 9.45 13.30
C MET A 31 16.03 9.64 12.73
N GLY A 32 15.01 9.50 13.58
CA GLY A 32 13.62 9.80 13.24
C GLY A 32 13.42 11.23 12.72
N LYS A 33 14.02 12.21 13.36
CA LYS A 33 13.99 13.60 12.87
C LYS A 33 14.71 13.77 11.55
N LYS A 34 15.85 13.08 11.35
CA LYS A 34 16.59 13.14 10.08
C LYS A 34 15.78 12.61 8.90
N ILE A 35 15.06 11.50 9.09
CA ILE A 35 14.22 10.94 8.03
C ILE A 35 13.00 11.82 7.77
N ASP A 36 12.37 12.41 8.79
CA ASP A 36 11.19 13.27 8.62
C ASP A 36 11.51 14.60 7.91
N ASP A 37 12.66 15.20 8.21
CA ASP A 37 13.11 16.47 7.61
C ASP A 37 13.75 16.30 6.23
N VAL A 38 13.25 17.01 5.21
CA VAL A 38 13.71 16.89 3.82
C VAL A 38 15.21 17.17 3.66
N GLU A 39 15.73 18.25 4.24
CA GLU A 39 17.14 18.62 4.08
C GLU A 39 18.07 17.67 4.84
N MET A 40 17.62 17.14 5.98
CA MET A 40 18.39 16.17 6.75
C MET A 40 18.36 14.79 6.10
N ARG A 41 17.24 14.42 5.47
CA ARG A 41 17.05 13.14 4.78
C ARG A 41 18.07 12.97 3.66
N GLU A 42 18.28 14.03 2.88
CA GLU A 42 19.30 14.05 1.81
C GLU A 42 20.74 13.89 2.33
N LYS A 43 20.99 14.26 3.59
CA LYS A 43 22.32 14.17 4.23
C LYS A 43 22.57 12.81 4.90
N ILE A 44 21.60 11.89 4.90
CA ILE A 44 21.78 10.53 5.40
C ILE A 44 22.79 9.82 4.50
N LYS A 45 23.83 9.23 5.09
CA LYS A 45 24.84 8.50 4.30
C LYS A 45 24.39 7.07 4.02
N ASP A 46 24.92 6.45 2.97
CA ASP A 46 24.61 5.06 2.62
C ASP A 46 24.98 4.09 3.75
N GLU A 47 26.07 4.36 4.49
CA GLU A 47 26.47 3.52 5.61
C GLU A 47 25.48 3.58 6.79
N GLU A 48 24.70 4.67 6.88
CA GLU A 48 23.64 4.81 7.90
C GLU A 48 22.38 3.99 7.53
N MET A 49 22.21 3.53 6.27
CA MET A 49 20.97 2.87 5.82
C MET A 49 20.67 1.59 6.61
N SER A 50 21.71 0.79 6.86
CA SER A 50 21.59 -0.41 7.70
C SER A 50 21.06 -0.11 9.10
N ASP A 51 21.41 1.05 9.68
CA ASP A 51 20.89 1.46 10.98
C ASP A 51 19.38 1.79 10.90
N TYR A 52 18.88 2.36 9.80
CA TYR A 52 17.44 2.60 9.61
C TYR A 52 16.65 1.31 9.41
N ILE A 53 17.15 0.41 8.57
CA ILE A 53 16.53 -0.91 8.33
C ILE A 53 16.46 -1.70 9.64
N ASN A 54 17.55 -1.71 10.43
CA ASN A 54 17.55 -2.38 11.73
C ASN A 54 16.49 -1.84 12.70
N LEU A 55 16.27 -0.51 12.71
CA LEU A 55 15.23 0.09 13.54
C LEU A 55 13.82 -0.24 13.02
N TYR A 56 13.63 -0.26 11.70
CA TYR A 56 12.39 -0.68 11.05
C TYR A 56 12.04 -2.13 11.38
N ASP A 57 13.01 -3.06 11.26
CA ASP A 57 12.86 -4.47 11.63
C ASP A 57 12.52 -4.63 13.11
N GLY A 58 13.16 -3.83 13.97
CA GLY A 58 12.81 -3.77 15.39
C GLY A 58 11.36 -3.33 15.63
N CYS A 59 10.84 -2.39 14.84
CA CYS A 59 9.45 -1.97 14.89
C CYS A 59 8.49 -3.04 14.41
N ILE A 60 8.83 -3.79 13.35
CA ILE A 60 8.06 -4.97 12.91
C ILE A 60 7.99 -6.00 14.04
N ARG A 61 9.14 -6.33 14.65
CA ARG A 61 9.21 -7.30 15.74
C ARG A 61 8.42 -6.86 16.98
N TYR A 62 8.44 -5.56 17.30
CA TYR A 62 7.60 -4.99 18.36
C TYR A 62 6.12 -5.09 18.02
N THR A 63 5.74 -4.79 16.78
CA THR A 63 4.36 -4.90 16.28
C THR A 63 3.85 -6.34 16.41
N ASP A 64 4.65 -7.32 15.99
CA ASP A 64 4.35 -8.75 16.17
C ASP A 64 4.08 -9.10 17.64
N TRP A 65 4.90 -8.59 18.57
CA TRP A 65 4.67 -8.80 20.00
C TRP A 65 3.35 -8.20 20.49
N VAL A 66 2.98 -7.00 20.01
CA VAL A 66 1.69 -6.37 20.35
C VAL A 66 0.52 -7.14 19.75
N LEU A 67 0.63 -7.59 18.49
CA LEU A 67 -0.39 -8.40 17.83
C LEU A 67 -0.62 -9.71 18.57
N ASN A 68 0.43 -10.40 19.01
CA ASN A 68 0.32 -11.59 19.84
C ASN A 68 -0.44 -11.31 21.14
N GLY A 69 -0.19 -10.15 21.78
CA GLY A 69 -0.94 -9.72 22.95
C GLY A 69 -2.44 -9.50 22.69
N LEU A 70 -2.78 -8.92 21.53
CA LEU A 70 -4.16 -8.73 21.10
C LEU A 70 -4.85 -10.08 20.82
N ILE A 71 -4.20 -10.95 20.05
CA ILE A 71 -4.72 -12.28 19.69
C ILE A 71 -4.99 -13.11 20.94
N LYS A 72 -4.07 -13.12 21.92
CA LYS A 72 -4.26 -13.81 23.20
C LYS A 72 -5.47 -13.31 24.00
N ARG A 73 -5.80 -12.01 23.92
CA ARG A 73 -6.97 -11.47 24.64
C ARG A 73 -8.30 -11.95 24.09
N VAL A 74 -8.33 -12.31 22.81
CA VAL A 74 -9.54 -12.84 22.14
C VAL A 74 -9.50 -14.36 21.98
N GLU A 75 -8.57 -15.06 22.64
CA GLU A 75 -8.36 -16.51 22.53
C GLU A 75 -9.65 -17.32 22.78
N LYS A 76 -10.48 -16.91 23.75
CA LYS A 76 -11.77 -17.56 24.04
C LYS A 76 -12.80 -17.46 22.91
N SER A 77 -12.66 -16.47 22.04
CA SER A 77 -13.54 -16.20 20.91
C SER A 77 -12.79 -16.33 19.58
N TYR A 78 -11.64 -16.99 19.59
CA TYR A 78 -10.75 -17.11 18.43
C TYR A 78 -11.43 -17.77 17.24
N LEU A 79 -12.28 -18.77 17.51
CA LEU A 79 -13.07 -19.47 16.48
C LEU A 79 -14.17 -18.61 15.86
N ASP A 80 -14.57 -17.53 16.52
CA ASP A 80 -15.60 -16.58 16.07
C ASP A 80 -14.98 -15.27 15.59
N THR A 81 -13.65 -15.20 15.48
CA THR A 81 -12.91 -13.99 15.11
C THR A 81 -12.26 -14.18 13.74
N LEU A 82 -12.57 -13.29 12.80
CA LEU A 82 -11.81 -13.12 11.57
C LEU A 82 -10.70 -12.10 11.82
N PHE A 83 -9.45 -12.56 11.76
CA PHE A 83 -8.28 -11.69 11.77
C PHE A 83 -7.93 -11.31 10.35
N VAL A 84 -7.76 -10.00 10.13
CA VAL A 84 -7.24 -9.47 8.86
C VAL A 84 -6.05 -8.58 9.17
N ILE A 85 -4.88 -8.97 8.68
CA ILE A 85 -3.62 -8.25 8.89
C ILE A 85 -3.15 -7.73 7.54
N THR A 86 -2.93 -6.43 7.45
CA THR A 86 -2.43 -5.78 6.24
C THR A 86 -1.67 -4.50 6.58
N ALA A 87 -1.10 -3.86 5.56
CA ALA A 87 -0.54 -2.51 5.62
C ALA A 87 -1.21 -1.64 4.55
N ASP A 88 -1.22 -0.33 4.77
CA ASP A 88 -1.71 0.66 3.80
C ASP A 88 -0.71 0.91 2.68
N HIS A 89 0.58 0.90 3.02
CA HIS A 89 1.70 0.90 2.08
C HIS A 89 2.96 0.30 2.72
N GLY A 90 4.02 0.12 1.94
CA GLY A 90 5.35 -0.24 2.41
C GLY A 90 6.25 0.97 2.63
N GLU A 91 7.57 0.76 2.55
CA GLU A 91 8.56 1.80 2.84
C GLU A 91 9.80 1.61 1.95
N GLU A 92 10.34 2.69 1.40
CA GLU A 92 11.56 2.67 0.57
C GLU A 92 12.81 2.97 1.41
N PHE A 93 13.86 2.19 1.19
CA PHE A 93 15.21 2.30 1.77
C PHE A 93 16.29 2.47 0.67
N ARG A 94 16.00 3.33 -0.32
CA ARG A 94 16.83 3.71 -1.49
C ARG A 94 16.83 2.75 -2.67
N GLU A 95 15.93 1.79 -2.73
CA GLU A 95 15.75 0.91 -3.89
C GLU A 95 15.59 1.72 -5.20
N HIS A 96 14.91 2.87 -5.15
CA HIS A 96 14.76 3.81 -6.26
C HIS A 96 15.15 5.24 -5.85
N GLY A 97 16.17 5.34 -4.98
CA GLY A 97 16.80 6.59 -4.57
C GLY A 97 16.01 7.46 -3.60
N GLY A 98 14.82 7.03 -3.16
CA GLY A 98 14.05 7.70 -2.10
C GLY A 98 14.33 7.10 -0.72
N LEU A 99 13.69 7.68 0.28
CA LEU A 99 13.70 7.15 1.64
C LEU A 99 12.37 7.48 2.27
N SER A 100 11.77 6.50 2.95
CA SER A 100 10.40 6.49 3.43
C SER A 100 9.35 6.32 2.30
N HIS A 101 8.09 6.63 2.56
CA HIS A 101 6.96 6.42 1.65
C HIS A 101 6.62 7.70 0.88
N LEU A 102 7.50 8.06 -0.06
CA LEU A 102 7.24 9.17 -0.99
C LEU A 102 6.18 8.78 -2.04
N GLU A 103 5.75 9.75 -2.84
CA GLU A 103 4.76 9.54 -3.90
C GLU A 103 5.38 8.78 -5.10
N LYS A 104 5.58 7.48 -4.93
CA LYS A 104 6.07 6.54 -5.94
C LYS A 104 5.20 5.29 -5.95
N LEU A 105 5.30 4.51 -7.02
CA LEU A 105 4.47 3.32 -7.24
C LEU A 105 5.31 2.07 -7.50
N TYR A 106 6.44 1.93 -6.81
CA TYR A 106 7.28 0.72 -6.83
C TYR A 106 6.81 -0.30 -5.78
N ASP A 107 7.21 -1.57 -5.93
CA ASP A 107 6.69 -2.69 -5.13
C ASP A 107 7.12 -2.60 -3.66
N GLU A 108 8.22 -1.95 -3.31
CA GLU A 108 8.57 -1.69 -1.91
C GLU A 108 7.54 -0.79 -1.19
N LEU A 109 6.75 -0.01 -1.94
CA LEU A 109 5.64 0.78 -1.41
C LEU A 109 4.27 0.13 -1.61
N LEU A 110 4.09 -0.67 -2.66
CA LEU A 110 2.78 -1.21 -3.06
C LEU A 110 2.52 -2.65 -2.62
N HIS A 111 3.56 -3.47 -2.47
CA HIS A 111 3.41 -4.89 -2.19
C HIS A 111 3.36 -5.14 -0.67
N VAL A 112 2.18 -4.92 -0.12
CA VAL A 112 1.89 -5.06 1.31
C VAL A 112 1.42 -6.47 1.68
N PRO A 113 1.62 -6.91 2.94
CA PRO A 113 1.01 -8.15 3.41
C PRO A 113 -0.52 -8.03 3.39
N LEU A 114 -1.20 -9.14 3.09
CA LEU A 114 -2.64 -9.28 3.30
C LEU A 114 -2.93 -10.72 3.74
N ILE A 115 -3.25 -10.89 5.02
CA ILE A 115 -3.48 -12.18 5.64
C ILE A 115 -4.90 -12.20 6.19
N PHE A 116 -5.70 -13.15 5.74
CA PHE A 116 -6.96 -13.54 6.38
C PHE A 116 -6.70 -14.79 7.22
N TYR A 117 -7.21 -14.79 8.44
CA TYR A 117 -7.09 -15.94 9.33
C TYR A 117 -8.36 -16.07 10.19
N GLY A 118 -8.90 -17.28 10.28
CA GLY A 118 -10.09 -17.57 11.06
C GLY A 118 -10.57 -19.00 10.80
N LYS A 119 -11.61 -19.43 11.52
CA LYS A 119 -12.16 -20.79 11.44
C LYS A 119 -12.56 -21.21 10.03
N ASP A 120 -13.18 -20.30 9.28
CA ASP A 120 -13.73 -20.56 7.94
C ASP A 120 -12.81 -20.08 6.80
N VAL A 121 -11.54 -19.78 7.12
CA VAL A 121 -10.54 -19.37 6.13
C VAL A 121 -9.68 -20.59 5.76
N GLU A 122 -9.81 -21.06 4.53
CA GLU A 122 -8.97 -22.15 4.02
C GLU A 122 -7.51 -21.70 3.90
N SER A 123 -6.59 -22.58 4.32
CA SER A 123 -5.16 -22.34 4.17
C SER A 123 -4.78 -22.42 2.68
N SER A 124 -4.50 -21.25 2.10
CA SER A 124 -4.10 -21.13 0.70
C SER A 124 -3.24 -19.88 0.49
N ARG A 125 -2.60 -19.80 -0.68
CA ARG A 125 -1.85 -18.62 -1.11
C ARG A 125 -2.46 -18.08 -2.40
N VAL A 126 -2.78 -16.80 -2.42
CA VAL A 126 -3.20 -16.10 -3.63
C VAL A 126 -1.98 -15.43 -4.24
N GLU A 127 -1.51 -15.93 -5.38
CA GLU A 127 -0.32 -15.38 -6.08
C GLU A 127 -0.66 -14.20 -7.00
N LYS A 128 -1.94 -14.05 -7.32
CA LYS A 128 -2.50 -13.06 -8.24
C LYS A 128 -2.39 -11.65 -7.64
N PRO A 129 -2.33 -10.57 -8.45
CA PRO A 129 -2.43 -9.21 -7.92
C PRO A 129 -3.77 -8.98 -7.22
N ILE A 130 -3.71 -8.44 -6.01
CA ILE A 130 -4.88 -8.04 -5.23
C ILE A 130 -4.74 -6.58 -4.85
N SER A 131 -5.83 -5.82 -4.99
CA SER A 131 -5.90 -4.45 -4.51
C SER A 131 -6.39 -4.44 -3.06
N LEU A 132 -5.96 -3.46 -2.26
CA LEU A 132 -6.56 -3.22 -0.95
C LEU A 132 -8.05 -2.88 -1.03
N LEU A 133 -8.57 -2.48 -2.20
CA LEU A 133 -10.02 -2.34 -2.42
C LEU A 133 -10.75 -3.67 -2.23
N SER A 134 -10.09 -4.82 -2.46
CA SER A 134 -10.64 -6.15 -2.25
C SER A 134 -10.82 -6.53 -0.78
N LEU A 135 -10.27 -5.74 0.16
CA LEU A 135 -10.35 -6.00 1.60
C LEU A 135 -11.80 -6.07 2.10
N VAL A 136 -12.60 -5.05 1.81
CA VAL A 136 -13.98 -4.96 2.32
C VAL A 136 -14.91 -6.01 1.68
N PRO A 137 -14.92 -6.20 0.34
CA PRO A 137 -15.66 -7.29 -0.28
C PRO A 137 -15.30 -8.67 0.28
N THR A 138 -14.03 -8.91 0.57
CA THR A 138 -13.58 -10.20 1.13
C THR A 138 -14.01 -10.39 2.59
N ILE A 139 -13.99 -9.33 3.40
CA ILE A 139 -14.57 -9.37 4.75
C ILE A 139 -16.07 -9.68 4.67
N PHE A 140 -16.80 -9.05 3.74
CA PHE A 140 -18.23 -9.30 3.55
C PHE A 140 -18.50 -10.76 3.18
N HIS A 141 -17.70 -11.32 2.27
CA HIS A 141 -17.76 -12.73 1.90
C HIS A 141 -17.66 -13.65 3.13
N PHE A 142 -16.63 -13.47 3.98
CA PHE A 142 -16.46 -14.29 5.17
C PHE A 142 -17.56 -14.07 6.24
N LEU A 143 -18.17 -12.89 6.28
CA LEU A 143 -19.29 -12.59 7.18
C LEU A 143 -20.66 -12.99 6.61
N GLY A 144 -20.73 -13.55 5.39
CA GLY A 144 -21.99 -13.88 4.72
C GLY A 144 -22.85 -12.65 4.40
N LEU A 145 -22.23 -11.47 4.30
CA LEU A 145 -22.91 -10.21 3.97
C LEU A 145 -23.00 -10.03 2.46
N GLN A 146 -24.10 -9.41 2.01
CA GLN A 146 -24.29 -9.07 0.60
C GLN A 146 -23.42 -7.87 0.24
N GLU A 147 -22.68 -7.98 -0.87
CA GLU A 147 -22.03 -6.84 -1.49
C GLU A 147 -23.08 -5.80 -1.96
N ASN A 148 -22.71 -4.52 -1.96
CA ASN A 148 -23.58 -3.45 -2.44
C ASN A 148 -22.84 -2.55 -3.43
N GLU A 149 -23.60 -1.70 -4.12
CA GLU A 149 -23.11 -0.83 -5.20
C GLU A 149 -22.02 0.18 -4.78
N TRP A 150 -21.78 0.36 -3.47
CA TRP A 150 -20.77 1.29 -2.94
C TRP A 150 -19.41 0.64 -2.74
N LEU A 151 -19.35 -0.70 -2.71
CA LEU A 151 -18.09 -1.41 -2.60
C LEU A 151 -17.31 -1.31 -3.90
N GLN A 152 -16.05 -0.93 -3.79
CA GLN A 152 -15.10 -0.94 -4.90
C GLN A 152 -14.23 -2.19 -4.82
N GLY A 153 -13.75 -2.65 -5.98
CA GLY A 153 -13.00 -3.90 -6.08
C GLY A 153 -13.90 -5.12 -6.00
N LYS A 154 -13.27 -6.29 -5.99
CA LYS A 154 -13.90 -7.60 -5.87
C LYS A 154 -13.31 -8.37 -4.72
N ASN A 155 -14.02 -9.39 -4.23
CA ASN A 155 -13.43 -10.32 -3.26
C ASN A 155 -12.17 -10.98 -3.84
N VAL A 156 -11.23 -11.40 -2.97
CA VAL A 156 -9.93 -11.96 -3.40
C VAL A 156 -10.05 -13.26 -4.21
N PHE A 157 -11.17 -13.97 -4.10
CA PHE A 157 -11.41 -15.23 -4.81
C PHE A 157 -11.82 -14.98 -6.28
N GLU A 158 -12.48 -13.86 -6.54
CA GLU A 158 -12.87 -13.35 -7.87
C GLU A 158 -11.76 -12.54 -8.56
N ALA A 159 -10.53 -12.97 -8.34
CA ALA A 159 -9.34 -12.19 -8.62
C ALA A 159 -9.28 -11.52 -9.99
N GLU A 160 -8.72 -10.32 -9.97
CA GLU A 160 -8.50 -9.52 -11.17
C GLU A 160 -7.22 -9.97 -11.90
N LYS A 161 -7.18 -9.69 -13.20
CA LYS A 161 -5.99 -9.99 -14.02
C LYS A 161 -4.82 -9.04 -13.74
N PHE A 162 -5.14 -7.86 -13.23
CA PHE A 162 -4.21 -6.78 -12.93
C PHE A 162 -4.81 -5.89 -11.84
N VAL A 163 -4.00 -5.02 -11.26
CA VAL A 163 -4.43 -3.95 -10.36
C VAL A 163 -3.93 -2.61 -10.88
N ILE A 164 -4.61 -1.55 -10.47
CA ILE A 164 -4.20 -0.16 -10.71
C ILE A 164 -3.96 0.53 -9.37
N SER A 165 -2.81 1.20 -9.27
CA SER A 165 -2.46 2.04 -8.12
C SER A 165 -2.26 3.48 -8.57
N GLU A 166 -2.55 4.44 -7.69
CA GLU A 166 -2.45 5.86 -7.96
C GLU A 166 -1.77 6.59 -6.80
N ALA A 167 -0.90 7.54 -7.13
CA ALA A 167 -0.31 8.48 -6.19
C ALA A 167 -0.40 9.90 -6.76
N TRP A 168 -0.37 10.90 -5.88
CA TRP A 168 -0.44 12.32 -6.25
C TRP A 168 0.64 13.08 -5.53
N LYS A 169 1.53 13.71 -6.31
CA LYS A 169 2.49 14.70 -5.83
C LYS A 169 2.16 16.05 -6.46
N ASP A 170 2.92 16.44 -7.48
CA ASP A 170 2.65 17.59 -8.35
C ASP A 170 1.74 17.20 -9.53
N GLU A 171 1.86 15.95 -9.97
CA GLU A 171 1.04 15.33 -11.01
C GLU A 171 0.53 13.96 -10.56
N ARG A 172 -0.47 13.43 -11.28
CA ARG A 172 -0.95 12.07 -11.05
C ARG A 172 0.08 11.07 -11.56
N ILE A 173 0.42 10.11 -10.71
CA ILE A 173 1.18 8.92 -11.08
C ILE A 173 0.20 7.75 -11.03
N THR A 174 0.22 6.89 -12.05
CA THR A 174 -0.64 5.71 -12.14
C THR A 174 0.18 4.51 -12.55
N ALA A 175 -0.03 3.37 -11.90
CA ALA A 175 0.65 2.12 -12.22
C ALA A 175 -0.36 1.04 -12.56
N TYR A 176 -0.13 0.34 -13.68
CA TYR A 176 -0.70 -0.96 -13.98
C TYR A 176 0.25 -2.03 -13.45
N ARG A 177 -0.28 -3.09 -12.81
CA ARG A 177 0.52 -4.24 -12.36
C ARG A 177 -0.25 -5.54 -12.52
N ASP A 178 0.33 -6.51 -13.22
CA ASP A 178 -0.08 -7.91 -13.18
C ASP A 178 1.02 -8.80 -12.56
N ASN A 179 0.93 -10.12 -12.72
CA ASN A 179 1.92 -11.05 -12.16
C ASN A 179 3.32 -10.94 -12.78
N GLU A 180 3.44 -10.40 -13.99
CA GLU A 180 4.69 -10.40 -14.76
C GLU A 180 5.13 -8.99 -15.15
N TRP A 181 4.19 -8.08 -15.39
CA TRP A 181 4.49 -6.76 -15.94
C TRP A 181 3.96 -5.65 -15.06
N LYS A 182 4.74 -4.56 -15.06
CA LYS A 182 4.36 -3.31 -14.42
C LYS A 182 4.65 -2.13 -15.33
N PHE A 183 3.70 -1.21 -15.41
CA PHE A 183 3.82 -0.01 -16.21
C PHE A 183 3.43 1.20 -15.36
N ILE A 184 4.38 2.10 -15.14
CA ILE A 184 4.18 3.34 -14.39
C ILE A 184 4.09 4.49 -15.40
N PHE A 185 3.05 5.30 -15.23
CA PHE A 185 2.72 6.42 -16.09
C PHE A 185 2.52 7.68 -15.24
N SER A 186 3.23 8.74 -15.59
CA SER A 186 2.93 10.11 -15.20
C SER A 186 3.05 11.01 -16.44
N ASP A 187 2.60 12.27 -16.35
CA ASP A 187 2.64 13.18 -17.49
C ASP A 187 4.10 13.49 -17.93
N GLY A 188 5.07 13.40 -17.02
CA GLY A 188 6.49 13.58 -17.30
C GLY A 188 7.34 12.30 -17.48
N LYS A 189 6.88 11.13 -17.02
CA LYS A 189 7.72 9.92 -16.95
C LYS A 189 6.93 8.64 -17.25
N LYS A 190 7.56 7.72 -17.99
CA LYS A 190 7.02 6.40 -18.30
C LYS A 190 8.06 5.33 -18.01
N GLU A 191 7.64 4.29 -17.31
CA GLU A 191 8.51 3.20 -16.86
C GLU A 191 7.83 1.86 -17.09
N PHE A 192 8.60 0.88 -17.54
CA PHE A 192 8.07 -0.43 -17.89
C PHE A 192 9.01 -1.52 -17.39
N TYR A 193 8.48 -2.44 -16.58
CA TYR A 193 9.27 -3.46 -15.89
C TYR A 193 8.70 -4.85 -16.11
N ASN A 194 9.60 -5.83 -16.20
CA ASN A 194 9.27 -7.25 -16.13
C ASN A 194 9.58 -7.73 -14.71
N LEU A 195 8.57 -7.95 -13.88
CA LEU A 195 8.70 -8.35 -12.48
C LEU A 195 9.22 -9.78 -12.31
N LYS A 196 9.09 -10.64 -13.33
CA LYS A 196 9.63 -12.00 -13.28
C LYS A 196 11.15 -12.02 -13.45
N ASP A 197 11.67 -11.17 -14.32
CA ASP A 197 13.10 -11.06 -14.60
C ASP A 197 13.80 -10.02 -13.70
N ASP A 198 13.03 -9.05 -13.17
CA ASP A 198 13.50 -7.88 -12.43
C ASP A 198 12.48 -7.49 -11.34
N ALA A 199 12.40 -8.31 -10.30
CA ALA A 199 11.48 -8.11 -9.18
C ALA A 199 11.74 -6.82 -8.38
N MET A 200 12.95 -6.24 -8.50
CA MET A 200 13.33 -4.98 -7.84
C MET A 200 13.14 -3.75 -8.73
N GLU A 201 12.55 -3.93 -9.93
CA GLU A 201 12.20 -2.83 -10.85
C GLU A 201 13.39 -1.90 -11.18
N GLN A 202 14.58 -2.47 -11.36
CA GLN A 202 15.83 -1.73 -11.59
C GLN A 202 16.08 -1.40 -13.07
N LYS A 203 15.49 -2.17 -13.98
CA LYS A 203 15.75 -2.09 -15.42
C LYS A 203 14.51 -1.65 -16.18
N ASN A 204 14.39 -0.33 -16.39
CA ASN A 204 13.34 0.24 -17.22
C ASN A 204 13.48 -0.22 -18.69
N LEU A 205 12.46 -0.91 -19.19
CA LEU A 205 12.34 -1.43 -20.55
C LEU A 205 11.55 -0.51 -21.49
N TYR A 206 11.03 0.62 -20.99
CA TYR A 206 10.28 1.57 -21.80
C TYR A 206 11.15 2.13 -22.94
N GLY A 207 10.55 2.34 -24.11
CA GLY A 207 11.24 2.78 -25.32
C GLY A 207 11.89 1.68 -26.15
N LYS A 208 12.04 0.45 -25.63
CA LYS A 208 12.50 -0.70 -26.44
C LYS A 208 11.44 -1.11 -27.45
N ARG A 209 11.87 -1.32 -28.70
CA ARG A 209 10.96 -1.60 -29.83
C ARG A 209 10.16 -2.89 -29.63
N GLU A 210 10.79 -3.94 -29.09
CA GLU A 210 10.13 -5.24 -28.87
C GLU A 210 8.96 -5.18 -27.88
N TYR A 211 8.93 -4.19 -26.98
CA TYR A 211 7.87 -4.06 -25.96
C TYR A 211 6.84 -2.98 -26.29
N LYS A 212 6.97 -2.30 -27.44
CA LYS A 212 6.14 -1.13 -27.79
C LYS A 212 4.65 -1.39 -27.83
N GLU A 213 4.27 -2.53 -28.37
CA GLU A 213 2.88 -2.95 -28.39
C GLU A 213 2.35 -3.20 -26.97
N LYS A 214 3.12 -3.95 -26.16
CA LYS A 214 2.75 -4.33 -24.79
C LYS A 214 2.56 -3.14 -23.86
N TYR A 215 3.54 -2.23 -23.73
CA TYR A 215 3.33 -1.05 -22.87
C TYR A 215 2.26 -0.10 -23.45
N GLY A 216 2.03 -0.11 -24.77
CA GLY A 216 0.94 0.63 -25.40
C GLY A 216 -0.45 0.11 -25.03
N GLU A 217 -0.60 -1.18 -24.75
CA GLU A 217 -1.84 -1.75 -24.20
C GLU A 217 -2.07 -1.32 -22.76
N PHE A 218 -1.04 -1.38 -21.91
CA PHE A 218 -1.14 -0.95 -20.52
C PHE A 218 -1.42 0.55 -20.38
N GLU A 219 -0.82 1.36 -21.24
CA GLU A 219 -1.13 2.79 -21.33
C GLU A 219 -2.61 3.03 -21.70
N LYS A 220 -3.20 2.25 -22.61
CA LYS A 220 -4.64 2.36 -22.91
C LYS A 220 -5.50 1.99 -21.71
N ILE A 221 -5.14 0.94 -20.97
CA ILE A 221 -5.85 0.51 -19.75
C ILE A 221 -5.84 1.63 -18.71
N ILE A 222 -4.66 2.19 -18.41
CA ILE A 222 -4.51 3.32 -17.48
C ILE A 222 -5.35 4.53 -17.92
N ASN A 223 -5.27 4.91 -19.20
CA ASN A 223 -6.05 6.05 -19.72
C ASN A 223 -7.56 5.83 -19.63
N ASN A 224 -8.04 4.59 -19.83
CA ASN A 224 -9.46 4.27 -19.68
C ASN A 224 -9.90 4.33 -18.21
N HIS A 225 -9.07 3.82 -17.29
CA HIS A 225 -9.30 3.93 -15.84
C HIS A 225 -9.40 5.39 -15.39
N ILE A 226 -8.47 6.22 -15.84
CA ILE A 226 -8.44 7.66 -15.60
C ILE A 226 -9.73 8.34 -16.04
N LYS A 227 -10.19 8.08 -17.27
CA LYS A 227 -11.44 8.63 -17.80
C LYS A 227 -12.65 8.19 -16.99
N MET A 228 -12.70 6.91 -16.63
CA MET A 228 -13.77 6.36 -15.79
C MET A 228 -13.84 7.09 -14.44
N LEU A 229 -12.70 7.28 -13.76
CA LEU A 229 -12.65 8.00 -12.49
C LEU A 229 -13.07 9.46 -12.61
N GLU A 230 -12.68 10.14 -13.68
CA GLU A 230 -13.10 11.52 -13.92
C GLU A 230 -14.62 11.63 -14.14
N GLU A 231 -15.21 10.68 -14.86
CA GLU A 231 -16.66 10.58 -15.02
C GLU A 231 -17.38 10.31 -13.69
N GLU A 232 -16.88 9.38 -12.88
CA GLU A 232 -17.42 9.10 -11.55
C GLU A 232 -17.35 10.33 -10.63
N ARG A 233 -16.19 11.00 -10.59
CA ARG A 233 -16.01 12.24 -9.82
C ARG A 233 -16.99 13.32 -10.27
N ARG A 234 -17.24 13.46 -11.58
CA ARG A 234 -18.25 14.40 -12.12
C ARG A 234 -19.67 14.03 -11.68
N LYS A 235 -20.03 12.75 -11.73
CA LYS A 235 -21.34 12.24 -11.26
C LYS A 235 -21.52 12.50 -9.76
N ARG A 236 -20.53 12.17 -8.93
CA ARG A 236 -20.55 12.40 -7.46
C ARG A 236 -20.67 13.87 -7.09
N LYS A 237 -19.93 14.77 -7.77
CA LYS A 237 -20.07 16.23 -7.59
C LYS A 237 -21.49 16.70 -7.89
N THR A 238 -22.08 16.20 -8.97
CA THR A 238 -23.47 16.53 -9.37
C THR A 238 -24.48 16.06 -8.32
N TRP A 239 -24.30 14.85 -7.78
CA TRP A 239 -25.16 14.33 -6.71
C TRP A 239 -25.05 15.14 -5.41
N LEU A 240 -23.82 15.47 -4.96
CA LEU A 240 -23.59 16.31 -3.77
C LEU A 240 -24.24 17.69 -3.91
N GLN A 241 -24.19 18.28 -5.10
CA GLN A 241 -24.87 19.54 -5.39
C GLN A 241 -26.39 19.40 -5.26
N LYS A 242 -26.98 18.34 -5.83
CA LYS A 242 -28.41 18.04 -5.70
C LYS A 242 -28.84 17.85 -4.24
N GLU A 243 -28.06 17.12 -3.44
CA GLU A 243 -28.35 16.94 -2.02
C GLU A 243 -28.22 18.23 -1.20
N LYS A 244 -27.24 19.09 -1.51
CA LYS A 244 -27.13 20.43 -0.91
C LYS A 244 -28.37 21.29 -1.20
N ILE A 245 -28.85 21.30 -2.45
CA ILE A 245 -30.06 22.03 -2.85
C ILE A 245 -31.28 21.47 -2.11
N LYS A 246 -31.43 20.14 -2.05
CA LYS A 246 -32.54 19.48 -1.34
C LYS A 246 -32.56 19.82 0.16
N LYS A 247 -31.39 19.83 0.81
CA LYS A 247 -31.26 20.26 2.21
C LYS A 247 -31.60 21.74 2.39
N ALA A 248 -31.18 22.62 1.49
CA ALA A 248 -31.51 24.04 1.53
C ALA A 248 -33.03 24.28 1.35
N MET A 249 -33.67 23.60 0.39
CA MET A 249 -35.11 23.67 0.18
C MET A 249 -35.91 23.16 1.39
N LYS A 250 -35.41 22.12 2.08
CA LYS A 250 -36.04 21.62 3.32
C LYS A 250 -35.96 22.63 4.47
N LYS A 251 -34.89 23.43 4.54
CA LYS A 251 -34.74 24.52 5.52
C LYS A 251 -35.62 25.74 5.23
N ILE A 252 -35.96 26.00 3.96
CA ILE A 252 -36.86 27.10 3.56
C ILE A 252 -38.33 26.74 3.84
N ARG A 253 -38.66 25.45 3.88
CA ARG A 253 -40.01 24.93 4.14
C ARG A 253 -40.31 24.63 5.62
N ALA A 254 -39.35 24.83 6.51
CA ALA A 254 -39.48 24.66 7.95
C ALA A 254 -39.47 26.04 8.63
#